data_AF-A0A968RKU0-F1
#
_entry.id   AF-A0A968RKU0-F1
#
_cell.length_a   1.000
_cell.length_b   1.000
_cell.length_c   1.000
_cell.angle_alpha   90.00
_cell.angle_beta   90.00
_cell.angle_gamma   90.00
#
_symmetry.space_group_name_H-M   'P 1'
#
loop_
_entity.id
_entity.type
_entity.pdbx_description
1 polymer ?
#
loop_
_entity_poly.entity_id
_entity_poly.type
_entity_poly.pdbx_seq_one_letter_code
_entity_poly.pdbx_strand_id
1 'polypeptide(L)'
;MDRAKELEFEFENRPYLFVDMETGEKVKLQPNQVKEYYVQQVQTFTSNLKLKCMQYKIDFVEADIHKGFKSILQSYLVKRAKIG
;
A
#
# COMPACT_ATOMS: atom_id res chain seq x y z
N MET A 1 -4.46 3.39 -1.39
CA MET A 1 -3.57 2.50 -2.16
C MET A 1 -4.39 1.68 -3.11
N ASP A 2 -3.98 1.59 -4.37
CA ASP A 2 -4.49 0.56 -5.28
C ASP A 2 -3.84 -0.78 -4.91
N ARG A 3 -4.61 -1.68 -4.28
CA ARG A 3 -4.07 -2.94 -3.80
C ARG A 3 -3.50 -3.82 -4.92
N ALA A 4 -4.21 -3.94 -6.05
CA ALA A 4 -3.81 -4.81 -7.14
C ALA A 4 -2.48 -4.34 -7.75
N LYS A 5 -2.31 -3.02 -7.90
CA LYS A 5 -1.11 -2.44 -8.53
C LYS A 5 0.05 -2.25 -7.56
N GLU A 6 -0.21 -1.76 -6.35
CA GLU A 6 0.84 -1.34 -5.41
C GLU A 6 1.25 -2.44 -4.41
N LEU A 7 0.36 -3.38 -4.05
CA LEU A 7 0.71 -4.52 -3.18
C LEU A 7 0.99 -5.79 -3.95
N GLU A 8 0.13 -6.09 -4.92
CA GLU A 8 0.12 -7.38 -5.62
C GLU A 8 0.89 -7.32 -6.95
N PHE A 9 1.29 -6.11 -7.36
CA PHE A 9 2.07 -5.82 -8.57
C PHE A 9 1.47 -6.47 -9.83
N GLU A 10 0.15 -6.40 -9.95
CA GLU A 10 -0.61 -6.99 -11.06
C GLU A 10 -0.54 -6.10 -12.30
N PHE A 11 0.56 -6.23 -13.05
CA PHE A 11 0.72 -5.61 -14.36
C PHE A 11 0.67 -6.67 -15.46
N GLU A 12 0.28 -6.26 -16.67
CA GLU A 12 0.30 -7.15 -17.83
C GLU A 12 1.74 -7.57 -18.16
N ASN A 13 1.92 -8.73 -18.78
CA ASN A 13 3.24 -9.19 -19.20
C ASN A 13 3.71 -8.50 -20.48
N ARG A 14 3.98 -7.20 -20.39
CA ARG A 14 4.54 -6.37 -21.46
C ARG A 14 5.52 -5.35 -20.89
N PRO A 15 6.41 -4.76 -21.71
CA PRO A 15 7.30 -3.70 -21.24
C PRO A 15 6.51 -2.49 -20.72
N TYR A 16 6.81 -2.04 -19.50
CA TYR A 16 6.26 -0.82 -18.91
C TYR A 16 7.37 0.19 -18.62
N LEU A 17 7.01 1.48 -18.67
CA LEU A 17 7.78 2.56 -18.06
C LEU A 17 7.09 2.93 -16.76
N PHE A 18 7.66 2.53 -15.64
CA PHE A 18 7.21 2.95 -14.32
C PHE A 18 7.70 4.36 -14.05
N VAL A 19 6.81 5.22 -13.56
CA VAL A 19 7.10 6.60 -13.19
C VAL A 19 6.70 6.77 -11.74
N ASP A 20 7.67 7.11 -10.90
CA ASP A 20 7.44 7.49 -9.50
C ASP A 20 6.77 8.88 -9.49
N MET A 21 5.62 9.01 -8.84
CA MET A 21 4.87 10.27 -8.81
C MET A 21 5.43 11.25 -7.77
N GLU A 22 6.13 10.75 -6.75
CA GLU A 22 6.71 11.53 -5.67
C GLU A 22 8.03 12.19 -6.10
N THR A 23 8.85 11.48 -6.88
CA THR A 23 10.19 11.95 -7.29
C THR A 23 10.33 12.25 -8.78
N GLY A 24 9.46 11.66 -9.62
CA GLY A 24 9.58 11.71 -11.08
C GLY A 24 10.58 10.72 -11.68
N GLU A 25 11.17 9.83 -10.87
CA GLU A 25 12.08 8.78 -11.35
C GLU A 25 11.38 7.83 -12.33
N LYS A 26 12.13 7.36 -13.34
CA LYS A 26 11.59 6.51 -14.41
C LYS A 26 12.39 5.24 -14.58
N VAL A 27 11.71 4.10 -14.58
CA VAL A 27 12.34 2.79 -14.74
C VAL A 27 11.60 2.00 -15.81
N LYS A 28 12.33 1.51 -16.82
CA LYS A 28 11.78 0.63 -17.86
C LYS A 28 12.08 -0.82 -17.51
N LEU A 29 11.06 -1.64 -17.34
CA LEU A 29 11.24 -3.07 -17.00
C LEU A 29 10.08 -3.95 -17.51
N GLN A 30 10.30 -5.26 -17.49
CA GLN A 30 9.23 -6.24 -17.66
C GLN A 30 8.69 -6.67 -16.29
N PRO A 31 7.39 -6.47 -15.98
CA PRO A 31 6.87 -6.68 -14.64
C PRO A 31 7.08 -8.10 -14.08
N ASN A 32 6.94 -9.13 -14.91
CA ASN A 32 7.09 -10.52 -14.47
C ASN A 32 8.50 -10.86 -13.98
N GLN A 33 9.53 -10.14 -14.43
CA GLN A 33 10.91 -10.39 -14.00
C GLN A 33 11.17 -9.91 -12.57
N VAL A 34 10.37 -8.97 -12.07
CA VAL A 34 10.58 -8.32 -10.77
C VAL A 34 9.43 -8.54 -9.78
N LYS A 35 8.32 -9.13 -10.22
CA LYS A 35 7.09 -9.27 -9.43
C LYS A 35 7.31 -9.91 -8.06
N GLU A 36 7.92 -11.10 -8.02
CA GLU A 36 8.15 -11.80 -6.75
C GLU A 36 9.00 -10.97 -5.79
N TYR A 37 10.11 -10.44 -6.29
CA TYR A 37 11.01 -9.62 -5.50
C TYR A 37 10.30 -8.36 -4.98
N TYR A 38 9.57 -7.66 -5.84
CA TYR A 38 8.82 -6.46 -5.46
C TYR A 38 7.79 -6.76 -4.36
N VAL A 39 6.97 -7.81 -4.55
CA VAL A 39 5.93 -8.18 -3.58
C VAL A 39 6.54 -8.54 -2.22
N GLN A 40 7.65 -9.28 -2.19
CA GLN A 40 8.36 -9.58 -0.95
C GLN A 40 8.88 -8.32 -0.25
N GLN A 41 9.46 -7.39 -1.00
CA GLN A 41 9.98 -6.13 -0.47
C GLN A 41 8.86 -5.25 0.09
N VAL A 42 7.73 -5.12 -0.62
CA VAL A 42 6.58 -4.32 -0.17
C VAL A 42 5.92 -4.92 1.05
N GLN A 43 5.78 -6.25 1.13
CA GLN A 43 5.26 -6.93 2.32
C GLN A 43 6.16 -6.72 3.54
N THR A 44 7.48 -6.82 3.36
CA THR A 44 8.47 -6.59 4.41
C THR A 44 8.42 -5.14 4.87
N PHE A 45 8.40 -4.18 3.93
CA PHE A 45 8.29 -2.76 4.23
C PHE A 45 7.00 -2.44 5.00
N THR A 46 5.86 -2.93 4.53
CA THR A 46 4.55 -2.71 5.17
C THR A 46 4.51 -3.30 6.58
N SER A 47 5.08 -4.49 6.78
CA SER A 47 5.17 -5.12 8.10
C SER A 47 6.04 -4.31 9.06
N ASN A 48 7.19 -3.84 8.60
CA ASN A 48 8.07 -2.97 9.38
C ASN A 48 7.41 -1.63 9.72
N LEU A 49 6.67 -1.05 8.77
CA LEU A 49 5.91 0.18 8.99
C LEU A 49 4.83 -0.03 10.07
N LYS A 50 4.05 -1.12 9.97
CA LYS A 50 3.05 -1.47 10.99
C LYS A 50 3.68 -1.65 12.37
N LEU A 51 4.81 -2.35 12.47
CA LEU A 51 5.53 -2.54 13.72
C LEU A 51 5.97 -1.20 14.33
N LYS A 52 6.54 -0.30 13.51
CA LYS A 52 6.89 1.06 13.96
C LYS A 52 5.66 1.83 14.43
N CYS A 53 4.56 1.82 13.67
CA CYS A 53 3.32 2.48 14.08
C CYS A 53 2.83 1.96 15.44
N MET A 54 2.84 0.65 15.66
CA MET A 54 2.46 0.05 16.95
C MET A 54 3.35 0.55 18.10
N GLN A 55 4.68 0.60 17.90
CA GLN A 55 5.62 1.12 18.91
C GLN A 55 5.30 2.56 19.32
N TYR A 56 4.86 3.39 18.37
CA TYR A 56 4.47 4.78 18.63
C TYR A 56 2.98 4.95 18.99
N LYS A 57 2.22 3.86 19.20
CA LYS A 57 0.77 3.88 19.44
C LYS A 57 -0.01 4.59 18.33
N ILE A 58 0.51 4.56 17.11
CA ILE A 58 -0.15 5.06 15.91
C ILE A 58 -1.00 3.94 15.34
N ASP A 59 -2.27 4.22 15.15
CA ASP A 59 -3.21 3.29 14.53
C ASP A 59 -2.98 3.24 13.01
N PHE A 60 -2.54 2.09 12.53
CA PHE A 60 -2.36 1.84 11.10
C PHE A 60 -3.62 1.17 10.53
N VAL A 61 -4.28 1.83 9.58
CA VAL A 61 -5.46 1.31 8.88
C VAL A 61 -5.17 1.26 7.38
N GLU A 62 -5.24 0.06 6.81
CA GLU A 62 -5.09 -0.10 5.36
C GLU A 62 -6.31 0.43 4.61
N ALA A 63 -6.04 1.19 3.55
CA ALA A 63 -7.03 1.90 2.76
C ALA A 63 -6.91 1.50 1.28
N ASP A 64 -7.78 0.59 0.86
CA ASP A 64 -7.92 0.22 -0.55
C ASP A 64 -8.87 1.20 -1.25
N ILE A 65 -8.38 1.90 -2.28
CA ILE A 65 -9.16 2.92 -2.99
C ILE A 65 -10.39 2.33 -3.69
N HIS A 66 -10.34 1.02 -4.02
CA HIS A 66 -11.45 0.32 -4.66
C HIS A 66 -12.56 -0.06 -3.69
N LYS A 67 -12.32 -0.03 -2.37
CA LYS A 67 -13.31 -0.36 -1.33
C LYS A 67 -14.10 0.86 -0.83
N GLY A 68 -13.79 2.05 -1.34
CA GLY A 68 -14.37 3.31 -0.89
C GLY A 68 -13.97 3.68 0.53
N PHE A 69 -14.47 4.82 1.02
CA PHE A 69 -14.03 5.43 2.29
C PHE A 69 -14.84 4.98 3.52
N LYS A 70 -15.97 4.29 3.34
CA LYS A 70 -16.93 3.97 4.40
C LYS A 70 -16.29 3.22 5.57
N SER A 71 -15.49 2.19 5.28
CA SER A 71 -14.82 1.37 6.30
C SER A 71 -13.80 2.17 7.13
N ILE A 72 -13.12 3.12 6.51
CA ILE A 72 -12.16 4.02 7.16
C ILE A 72 -12.89 4.98 8.09
N LEU A 73 -13.93 5.64 7.58
CA LEU A 73 -14.74 6.56 8.38
C LEU A 73 -15.41 5.83 9.56
N GLN A 74 -15.92 4.62 9.35
CA GLN A 74 -16.52 3.83 10.43
C GLN A 74 -15.49 3.48 11.51
N SER A 75 -14.32 3.00 11.13
CA SER A 75 -13.21 2.72 12.07
C SER A 75 -12.83 3.96 12.89
N TYR A 76 -12.78 5.12 12.23
CA TYR A 76 -12.48 6.39 12.86
C TYR A 76 -13.58 6.85 13.84
N LEU A 77 -14.84 6.83 13.42
CA LEU A 77 -15.99 7.27 14.23
C LEU A 77 -16.18 6.39 15.46
N VAL A 78 -16.06 5.07 15.32
CA VAL A 78 -16.16 4.12 16.47
C VAL A 78 -15.08 4.40 17.52
N LYS A 79 -13.85 4.71 17.10
CA LYS A 79 -12.77 5.06 18.04
C LYS A 79 -13.08 6.32 18.81
N ARG A 80 -13.60 7.36 18.16
CA ARG A 80 -13.93 8.62 18.83
C ARG A 80 -15.20 8.52 19.70
N ALA A 81 -16.16 7.69 19.32
CA ALA A 81 -17.34 7.43 20.14
C ALA A 81 -17.00 6.74 21.47
N LYS A 82 -15.93 5.95 21.53
CA LYS A 82 -15.43 5.32 22.77
C LYS A 82 -14.66 6.27 23.70
N ILE A 83 -14.37 7.49 23.25
CA ILE A 83 -13.67 8.53 24.02
C ILE A 83 -14.68 9.48 24.70
N GLY A 84 -15.98 9.31 24.44
CA GLY A 84 -17.08 10.05 25.08
C GLY A 84 -17.66 9.32 26.28
#